data_AF-U1NU20-F1
#
_entry.id   AF-U1NU20-F1
#
_cell.length_a   1.000
_cell.length_b   1.000
_cell.length_c   1.000
_cell.angle_alpha   90.00
_cell.angle_beta   90.00
_cell.angle_gamma   90.00
#
_symmetry.space_group_name_H-M   'P 1'
#
loop_
_entity.id
_entity.type
_entity.pdbx_description
1 polymer ?
#
loop_
_entity_poly.entity_id
_entity_poly.type
_entity_poly.pdbx_seq_one_letter_code
_entity_poly.pdbx_strand_id
1 'polypeptide(L)'
;MDETTREYLRGRFADYYRAAAVSLPPAANEREWGHIPWTPGSETTMVRHQSQLDLGDVDDFLQRTAPRMSTFRRRATTTPARAR
;
A
#
# COMPACT_ATOMS: atom_id res chain seq x y z
N MET A 1 9.64 -5.00 -15.95
CA MET A 1 8.45 -5.75 -16.40
C MET A 1 7.92 -5.04 -17.64
N ASP A 2 7.48 -5.76 -18.67
CA ASP A 2 6.86 -5.09 -19.82
C ASP A 2 5.51 -4.45 -19.43
N GLU A 3 5.03 -3.54 -20.25
CA GLU A 3 3.82 -2.77 -19.98
C GLU A 3 2.55 -3.63 -19.93
N THR A 4 2.41 -4.61 -20.82
CA THR A 4 1.21 -5.46 -20.91
C THR A 4 1.09 -6.33 -19.66
N THR A 5 2.19 -6.97 -19.26
CA THR A 5 2.21 -7.77 -18.02
C THR A 5 1.92 -6.91 -16.80
N ARG A 6 2.46 -5.69 -16.76
CA ARG A 6 2.26 -4.75 -15.65
C ARG A 6 0.80 -4.33 -15.51
N GLU A 7 0.16 -3.92 -16.59
CA GLU A 7 -1.26 -3.51 -16.57
C GLU A 7 -2.18 -4.70 -16.28
N TYR A 8 -1.88 -5.89 -16.83
CA TYR A 8 -2.62 -7.11 -16.49
C TYR A 8 -2.57 -7.41 -14.99
N LEU A 9 -1.38 -7.45 -14.39
CA LEU A 9 -1.23 -7.74 -12.96
C LEU A 9 -1.85 -6.64 -12.08
N ARG A 10 -1.69 -5.37 -12.48
CA ARG A 10 -2.35 -4.25 -11.80
C ARG A 10 -3.87 -4.43 -11.77
N GLY A 11 -4.48 -4.82 -12.89
CA GLY A 11 -5.90 -5.16 -12.97
C GLY A 11 -6.29 -6.30 -12.02
N ARG A 12 -5.53 -7.40 -12.01
CA ARG A 12 -5.79 -8.55 -11.12
C ARG A 12 -5.69 -8.19 -9.64
N PHE A 13 -4.75 -7.34 -9.25
CA PHE A 13 -4.63 -6.85 -7.88
C PHE A 13 -5.79 -5.90 -7.52
N ALA A 14 -6.22 -5.05 -8.45
CA ALA A 14 -7.39 -4.19 -8.24
C ALA A 14 -8.66 -5.02 -8.03
N ASP A 15 -8.87 -6.07 -8.82
CA ASP A 15 -9.98 -7.00 -8.62
C ASP A 15 -9.93 -7.68 -7.25
N TYR A 16 -8.73 -8.12 -6.83
CA TYR A 16 -8.53 -8.73 -5.51
C TYR A 16 -8.93 -7.76 -4.39
N TYR A 17 -8.41 -6.53 -4.38
CA TYR A 17 -8.70 -5.59 -3.31
C TYR A 17 -10.16 -5.10 -3.28
N ARG A 18 -10.88 -5.15 -4.41
CA ARG A 18 -12.33 -4.87 -4.43
C ARG A 18 -13.17 -5.97 -3.77
N ALA A 19 -12.72 -7.21 -3.85
CA ALA A 19 -13.46 -8.37 -3.34
C ALA A 19 -13.01 -8.79 -1.94
N ALA A 20 -11.76 -8.52 -1.57
CA ALA A 20 -11.18 -8.95 -0.31
C ALA A 20 -11.57 -8.01 0.84
N ALA A 21 -11.92 -8.61 1.99
CA ALA A 21 -11.98 -7.89 3.26
C ALA A 21 -10.61 -7.96 3.94
N VAL A 22 -9.83 -6.87 3.89
CA VAL A 22 -8.48 -6.84 4.43
C VAL A 22 -8.52 -6.57 5.94
N SER A 23 -8.04 -7.52 6.74
CA SER A 23 -7.93 -7.32 8.19
C SER A 23 -6.77 -6.38 8.51
N LEU A 24 -7.06 -5.27 9.18
CA LEU A 24 -6.04 -4.33 9.62
C LEU A 24 -5.31 -4.84 10.87
N PRO A 25 -4.03 -4.49 11.03
CA PRO A 25 -3.29 -4.84 12.23
C PRO A 25 -3.83 -4.06 13.45
N PRO A 26 -3.65 -4.57 14.68
CA PRO A 26 -4.00 -3.82 15.89
C PRO A 26 -3.31 -2.46 15.92
N ALA A 27 -4.04 -1.43 16.36
CA ALA A 27 -3.58 -0.03 16.37
C ALA A 27 -2.98 0.41 15.02
N ALA A 28 -3.64 0.08 13.90
CA ALA A 28 -3.23 0.41 12.55
C ALA A 28 -2.83 1.89 12.36
N ASN A 29 -3.49 2.78 13.09
CA ASN A 29 -3.28 4.22 13.08
C ASN A 29 -1.95 4.66 13.71
N GLU A 30 -1.34 3.81 14.54
CA GLU A 30 -0.05 4.06 15.18
C GLU A 30 1.12 3.43 14.41
N ARG A 31 0.86 2.85 13.23
CA ARG A 31 1.87 2.15 12.45
C ARG A 31 2.43 3.04 11.34
N GLU A 32 3.73 2.90 11.12
CA GLU A 32 4.34 3.33 9.87
C GLU A 32 4.04 2.28 8.79
N TRP A 33 3.53 2.74 7.66
CA TRP A 33 3.18 1.98 6.47
C TRP A 33 4.19 2.20 5.35
N GLY A 34 4.27 1.20 4.47
CA GLY A 34 4.94 1.30 3.20
C GLY A 34 4.29 0.40 2.16
N HIS A 35 4.38 0.80 0.89
CA HIS A 35 3.79 0.08 -0.22
C HIS A 35 4.66 0.15 -1.47
N ILE A 36 4.50 -0.83 -2.35
CA ILE A 36 5.17 -0.89 -3.65
C ILE A 36 4.12 -0.60 -4.74
N PRO A 37 4.12 0.59 -5.38
CA PRO A 37 3.18 0.93 -6.45
C PRO A 37 3.55 0.25 -7.77
N TRP A 38 2.68 0.29 -8.78
CA TRP A 38 2.99 -0.17 -10.13
C TRP A 38 3.70 0.92 -10.95
N THR A 39 5.03 0.91 -10.96
CA THR A 39 5.85 1.84 -11.74
C THR A 39 6.35 1.20 -13.04
N PRO A 40 6.47 1.96 -14.14
CA PRO A 40 7.19 1.51 -15.33
C PRO A 40 8.65 1.17 -15.02
N GLY A 41 9.26 0.29 -15.83
CA GLY A 41 10.68 -0.07 -15.74
C GLY A 41 10.96 -1.42 -15.05
N SER A 42 12.24 -1.66 -14.77
CA SER A 42 12.73 -2.86 -14.07
C SER A 42 12.85 -2.65 -12.55
N GLU A 43 12.95 -1.40 -12.10
CA GLU A 43 13.15 -1.08 -10.69
C GLU A 43 11.86 -1.23 -9.88
N THR A 44 12.04 -1.67 -8.63
CA THR A 44 10.96 -1.77 -7.65
C THR A 44 11.28 -0.85 -6.49
N THR A 45 10.60 0.30 -6.44
CA THR A 45 10.76 1.29 -5.38
C THR A 45 9.64 1.15 -4.36
N MET A 46 10.00 1.14 -3.08
CA MET A 46 9.03 1.14 -1.98
C MET A 46 8.81 2.58 -1.49
N VAL A 47 7.54 2.99 -1.46
CA VAL A 47 7.11 4.19 -0.74
C VAL A 47 7.02 3.82 0.73
N ARG A 48 7.68 4.59 1.59
CA ARG A 48 7.82 4.29 3.03
C ARG A 48 7.58 5.56 3.86
N HIS A 49 7.54 5.42 5.18
CA HIS A 49 7.28 6.54 6.09
C HIS A 49 5.91 7.18 5.85
N GLN A 50 4.88 6.35 5.67
CA GLN A 50 3.50 6.80 5.60
C GLN A 50 2.79 6.50 6.91
N SER A 51 2.04 7.46 7.43
CA SER A 51 1.07 7.24 8.51
C SER A 51 -0.26 6.78 7.92
N GLN A 52 -1.19 6.26 8.74
CA GLN A 52 -2.54 5.97 8.26
C GLN A 52 -3.25 7.25 7.78
N LEU A 53 -2.93 8.43 8.32
CA LEU A 53 -3.49 9.69 7.85
C LEU A 53 -3.07 9.99 6.40
N ASP A 54 -1.85 9.63 6.00
CA ASP A 54 -1.37 9.83 4.63
C ASP A 54 -2.04 8.87 3.63
N LEU A 55 -2.38 7.66 4.10
CA LEU A 55 -3.11 6.68 3.30
C LEU A 55 -4.61 7.00 3.21
N GLY A 56 -5.16 7.60 4.27
CA GLY A 56 -6.58 7.76 4.49
C GLY A 56 -7.22 6.47 5.04
N ASP A 57 -8.40 6.14 4.55
CA ASP A 57 -8.98 4.82 4.78
C ASP A 57 -8.15 3.75 4.06
N VAL A 58 -7.73 2.72 4.79
CA VAL A 58 -6.77 1.74 4.26
C VAL A 58 -7.41 0.85 3.20
N ASP A 59 -8.69 0.49 3.35
CA ASP A 59 -9.40 -0.32 2.36
C ASP A 59 -9.59 0.46 1.06
N ASP A 60 -10.05 1.71 1.14
CA ASP A 60 -10.15 2.60 -0.02
C ASP A 60 -8.78 2.83 -0.70
N PHE A 61 -7.72 3.04 0.10
CA PHE A 61 -6.36 3.15 -0.42
C PHE A 61 -5.94 1.91 -1.22
N LEU A 62 -6.15 0.71 -0.68
CA LEU A 62 -5.79 -0.55 -1.33
C LEU A 62 -6.61 -0.77 -2.61
N GLN A 63 -7.90 -0.43 -2.61
CA GLN A 63 -8.77 -0.52 -3.79
C GLN A 63 -8.38 0.45 -4.89
N ARG A 64 -8.08 1.71 -4.55
CA ARG A 64 -7.73 2.75 -5.53
C ARG A 64 -6.33 2.57 -6.11
N THR A 65 -5.35 2.19 -5.28
CA THR A 65 -3.94 2.14 -5.69
C THR A 65 -3.49 0.75 -6.12
N ALA A 66 -4.18 -0.31 -5.66
CA ALA A 66 -3.90 -1.71 -5.93
C ALA A 66 -2.40 -2.06 -5.85
N PRO A 67 -1.72 -1.78 -4.73
CA PRO A 67 -0.27 -1.89 -4.66
C PRO A 67 0.18 -3.34 -4.79
N ARG A 68 1.38 -3.55 -5.36
CA ARG A 68 2.03 -4.87 -5.49
C ARG A 68 2.21 -5.54 -4.13
N MET A 69 2.51 -4.73 -3.12
CA MET A 69 2.70 -5.16 -1.74
C MET A 69 2.40 -3.99 -0.83
N SER A 70 1.70 -4.25 0.28
CA SER A 70 1.56 -3.33 1.39
C SER A 70 2.17 -3.94 2.64
N THR A 71 2.87 -3.13 3.43
CA THR A 71 3.57 -3.56 4.64
C THR A 71 3.44 -2.49 5.71
N PHE A 72 3.58 -2.90 6.97
CA PHE A 72 3.62 -2.00 8.11
C PHE A 72 4.74 -2.39 9.06
N ARG A 73 5.25 -1.44 9.83
CA ARG A 73 6.22 -1.73 10.88
C ARG A 73 5.57 -2.46 12.06
N ARG A 74 6.24 -3.50 12.54
CA ARG A 74 5.79 -4.29 13.70
C ARG A 74 5.63 -3.44 14.96
N ARG A 75 6.55 -2.49 15.20
CA ARG A 75 6.55 -1.61 16.37
C ARG A 75 5.62 -0.42 16.11
N ALA A 76 4.67 -0.19 17.02
CA ALA A 76 3.88 1.03 17.03
C ALA A 76 4.78 2.25 17.27
N THR A 77 4.49 3.34 16.57
CA THR A 77 5.22 4.60 16.65
C THR A 77 4.25 5.67 17.09
N THR A 78 4.48 6.27 18.25
CA THR A 78 3.67 7.38 18.79
C THR A 78 3.69 8.61 17.87
N THR A 79 4.72 8.71 17.02
CA THR A 79 4.81 9.67 15.92
C THR A 79 5.00 8.89 14.62
N PRO A 80 3.93 8.40 13.97
CA PRO A 80 4.05 7.93 12.60
C PRO A 80 4.47 9.14 11.76
N ALA A 81 5.37 8.93 10.79
CA ALA A 81 6.05 10.02 10.06
C ALA A 81 5.06 11.14 9.67
N ARG A 82 5.31 12.36 10.14
CA ARG A 82 4.56 13.53 9.68
C ARG A 82 4.92 13.75 8.22
N ALA A 83 3.91 13.79 7.35
CA ALA A 83 4.06 14.33 5.99
C ALA A 83 4.84 15.65 6.05
N ARG A 84 5.94 15.71 5.32
CA ARG A 84 6.61 16.95 4.93
C ARG A 84 6.21 17.28 3.51
#